data_AF-A0A3P8C5S0-F1
#
_entry.id   AF-A0A3P8C5S0-F1
#
_cell.length_a   1.000
_cell.length_b   1.000
_cell.length_c   1.000
_cell.angle_alpha   90.00
_cell.angle_beta   90.00
_cell.angle_gamma   90.00
#
_symmetry.space_group_name_H-M   'P 1'
#
loop_
_entity.id
_entity.type
_entity.pdbx_description
1 polymer ?
#
loop_
_entity_poly.entity_id
_entity_poly.type
_entity_poly.pdbx_seq_one_letter_code
_entity_poly.pdbx_strand_id
1 'polypeptide(L)'
;MLIKCIQEVERRDGLRCEGLYRIPGNYDLVEELRTEFDKDPELANVSEARVRDINVLTSLIKSFLRQLPVPLITYEAYPDLLDVVSK
;
A
#
# COMPACT_ATOMS: atom_id res chain seq x y z
N MET A 1 -8.14 0.64 -5.97
CA MET A 1 -7.41 0.68 -4.68
C MET A 1 -6.02 1.33 -4.77
N LEU A 2 -5.02 0.68 -5.38
CA LEU A 2 -3.62 1.15 -5.35
C LEU A 2 -3.44 2.60 -5.85
N ILE A 3 -3.98 2.91 -7.03
CA ILE A 3 -3.91 4.25 -7.64
C ILE A 3 -4.48 5.30 -6.67
N LYS A 4 -5.65 5.01 -6.10
CA LYS A 4 -6.35 5.88 -5.14
C LYS A 4 -5.51 6.14 -3.88
N CYS A 5 -4.83 5.11 -3.35
CA CYS A 5 -3.96 5.27 -2.19
C CYS A 5 -2.67 6.04 -2.52
N ILE A 6 -2.04 5.75 -3.66
CA ILE A 6 -0.80 6.42 -4.09
C ILE A 6 -1.04 7.91 -4.35
N GLN A 7 -2.09 8.23 -5.11
CA GLN A 7 -2.47 9.62 -5.38
C GLN A 7 -2.75 10.39 -4.10
N GLU A 8 -3.40 9.76 -3.12
CA GLU A 8 -3.69 10.41 -1.85
C GLU A 8 -2.44 10.62 -0.99
N VAL A 9 -1.46 9.71 -1.05
CA VAL A 9 -0.14 9.89 -0.42
C VAL A 9 0.60 11.07 -1.05
N GLU A 10 0.64 11.14 -2.38
CA GLU A 10 1.31 12.24 -3.11
C GLU A 10 0.61 13.59 -2.90
N ARG A 11 -0.73 13.61 -2.94
CA ARG A 11 -1.56 14.82 -2.77
C ARG A 11 -1.31 15.49 -1.41
N ARG A 12 -0.99 14.72 -0.37
CA ARG A 12 -0.73 15.22 0.99
C ARG A 12 0.74 15.51 1.29
N ASP A 13 1.58 15.61 0.26
CA ASP A 13 3.03 15.79 0.43
C ASP A 13 3.66 14.68 1.29
N GLY A 14 3.07 13.47 1.24
CA GLY A 14 3.47 12.34 2.06
C GLY A 14 4.91 11.88 1.79
N LEU A 15 5.46 12.23 0.63
CA LEU A 15 6.86 11.98 0.26
C LEU A 15 7.86 12.70 1.19
N ARG A 16 7.42 13.74 1.92
CA ARG A 16 8.22 14.42 2.95
C ARG A 16 8.05 13.85 4.35
N CYS A 17 7.15 12.88 4.53
CA CYS A 17 6.92 12.25 5.82
C CYS A 17 8.12 11.38 6.20
N GLU A 18 8.69 11.64 7.38
CA GLU A 18 9.79 10.84 7.89
C GLU A 18 9.34 9.38 8.10
N GLY A 19 10.10 8.44 7.54
CA GLY A 19 9.80 7.02 7.71
C GLY A 19 8.58 6.53 6.91
N LEU A 20 8.16 7.26 5.86
CA LEU A 20 7.15 6.77 4.91
C LEU A 20 7.49 5.34 4.44
N TYR A 21 6.48 4.47 4.38
CA TYR A 21 6.60 3.01 4.11
C TYR A 21 7.37 2.20 5.16
N ARG A 22 8.17 2.81 6.04
CA ARG A 22 8.90 2.14 7.14
C ARG A 22 8.05 2.05 8.41
N ILE A 23 7.42 3.15 8.81
CA ILE A 23 6.58 3.21 10.02
C ILE A 23 5.24 2.51 9.73
N PRO A 24 4.75 1.61 10.61
CA PRO A 24 3.44 1.00 10.44
C PRO A 24 2.33 1.97 10.86
N GLY A 25 1.31 2.10 10.03
CA GLY A 25 0.03 2.72 10.44
C GLY A 25 -0.80 1.81 11.35
N ASN A 26 -1.88 2.38 11.90
CA ASN A 26 -2.84 1.66 12.75
C ASN A 26 -3.42 0.42 12.03
N TYR A 27 -3.25 -0.76 12.64
CA TYR A 27 -3.65 -2.04 12.04
C TYR A 27 -5.17 -2.17 11.83
N ASP A 28 -5.97 -1.79 12.83
CA ASP A 28 -7.43 -1.94 12.76
C ASP A 28 -8.01 -1.09 11.63
N LEU A 29 -7.51 0.14 11.45
CA LEU A 29 -7.95 1.01 10.36
C LEU A 29 -7.50 0.51 8.99
N VAL A 30 -6.33 -0.14 8.90
CA VAL A 30 -5.88 -0.79 7.65
C VAL A 30 -6.84 -1.91 7.25
N GLU A 31 -7.25 -2.75 8.21
CA GLU A 31 -8.16 -3.88 7.96
C GLU A 31 -9.59 -3.41 7.65
N GLU A 32 -10.06 -2.34 8.30
CA GLU A 32 -11.33 -1.69 7.97
C GLU A 32 -11.33 -1.19 6.52
N LEU A 33 -10.32 -0.40 6.14
CA LEU A 33 -10.19 0.11 4.77
C LEU A 33 -10.03 -1.01 3.75
N ARG A 34 -9.31 -2.08 4.07
CA ARG A 34 -9.21 -3.25 3.19
C ARG A 34 -10.59 -3.85 2.93
N THR A 35 -11.38 -4.05 3.99
CA THR A 35 -12.75 -4.56 3.88
C THR A 35 -13.64 -3.64 3.05
N GLU A 36 -13.48 -2.32 3.17
CA GLU A 36 -14.18 -1.37 2.29
C GLU A 36 -13.75 -1.52 0.83
N PHE A 37 -12.44 -1.63 0.56
CA PHE A 37 -11.92 -1.84 -0.79
C PHE A 37 -12.35 -3.18 -1.41
N ASP A 38 -12.47 -4.23 -0.60
CA ASP A 38 -12.93 -5.56 -1.03
C ASP A 38 -14.43 -5.55 -1.36
N LYS A 39 -15.22 -4.70 -0.69
CA LYS A 39 -16.66 -4.53 -0.95
C LYS A 39 -16.93 -3.66 -2.17
N ASP A 40 -16.38 -2.44 -2.19
CA ASP A 40 -16.52 -1.49 -3.29
C ASP A 40 -15.32 -0.52 -3.31
N PRO A 41 -14.39 -0.69 -4.27
CA PRO A 41 -13.22 0.17 -4.39
C PRO A 41 -13.51 1.66 -4.63
N GLU A 42 -14.64 1.98 -5.27
CA GLU A 42 -15.02 3.36 -5.57
C GLU A 42 -15.51 4.08 -4.32
N LEU A 43 -16.24 3.38 -3.44
CA LEU A 43 -16.79 3.93 -2.21
C LEU A 43 -15.81 4.01 -1.04
N ALA A 44 -14.71 3.25 -1.07
CA ALA A 44 -13.72 3.26 0.01
C ALA A 44 -13.18 4.69 0.28
N ASN A 45 -13.28 5.15 1.53
CA ASN A 45 -12.97 6.53 1.88
C ASN A 45 -11.54 6.68 2.42
N VAL A 46 -10.62 7.07 1.54
CA VAL A 46 -9.22 7.35 1.91
C VAL A 46 -8.93 8.81 2.20
N SER A 47 -9.93 9.68 2.30
CA SER A 47 -9.73 11.13 2.51
C SER A 47 -9.01 11.44 3.83
N GLU A 48 -8.36 12.61 3.90
CA GLU A 48 -7.59 13.04 5.08
C GLU A 48 -8.45 13.18 6.34
N ALA A 49 -9.72 13.54 6.16
CA ALA A 49 -10.68 13.63 7.25
C ALA A 49 -10.91 12.28 7.93
N ARG A 50 -10.91 11.18 7.16
CA ARG A 50 -11.10 9.82 7.66
C ARG A 50 -9.77 9.19 8.10
N VAL A 51 -8.77 9.25 7.24
CA VAL A 51 -7.47 8.61 7.43
C VAL A 51 -6.43 9.70 7.61
N ARG A 52 -6.18 10.14 8.84
CA ARG A 52 -5.20 11.22 9.10
C ARG A 52 -3.76 10.74 8.97
N ASP A 53 -3.47 9.56 9.50
CA ASP A 53 -2.14 8.97 9.46
C ASP A 53 -1.84 8.40 8.06
N ILE A 54 -0.89 9.01 7.36
CA ILE A 54 -0.45 8.58 6.03
C ILE A 54 0.14 7.16 6.05
N ASN A 55 0.69 6.73 7.20
CA ASN A 55 1.27 5.40 7.32
C ASN A 55 0.20 4.31 7.22
N VAL A 56 -1.07 4.62 7.51
CA VAL A 56 -2.20 3.70 7.27
C VAL A 56 -2.35 3.42 5.78
N LEU A 57 -2.28 4.44 4.92
CA LEU A 57 -2.34 4.26 3.47
C LEU A 57 -1.15 3.47 2.94
N THR A 58 0.07 3.75 3.43
CA THR A 58 1.25 2.97 3.04
C THR A 58 1.21 1.52 3.53
N SER A 59 0.72 1.28 4.75
CA SER A 59 0.49 -0.06 5.29
C SER A 59 -0.54 -0.83 4.48
N LEU A 60 -1.61 -0.16 4.04
CA LEU A 60 -2.64 -0.74 3.19
C LEU A 60 -2.08 -1.13 1.81
N ILE A 61 -1.27 -0.27 1.18
CA ILE A 61 -0.55 -0.58 -0.07
C ILE A 61 0.34 -1.82 0.11
N LYS A 62 1.15 -1.85 1.17
CA LYS A 62 2.02 -2.99 1.49
C LYS A 62 1.22 -4.27 1.73
N SER A 63 0.08 -4.16 2.40
CA SER A 63 -0.81 -5.29 2.69
C SER A 63 -1.38 -5.90 1.41
N PHE A 64 -1.83 -5.06 0.48
CA PHE A 64 -2.34 -5.50 -0.82
C PHE A 64 -1.29 -6.27 -1.63
N LEU A 65 -0.07 -5.71 -1.78
CA LEU A 65 1.00 -6.36 -2.54
C LEU A 65 1.41 -7.72 -1.95
N ARG A 66 1.35 -7.86 -0.62
CA ARG A 66 1.65 -9.12 0.08
C ARG A 66 0.56 -10.18 -0.09
N GLN A 67 -0.67 -9.78 -0.34
CA GLN A 67 -1.82 -10.68 -0.46
C GLN A 67 -2.10 -11.14 -1.89
N LEU A 68 -1.32 -10.66 -2.88
CA LEU A 68 -1.47 -11.10 -4.26
C LEU A 68 -1.27 -12.64 -4.36
N PRO A 69 -2.11 -13.37 -5.12
CA PRO A 69 -1.94 -14.81 -5.31
C PRO A 69 -0.60 -15.19 -5.92
N VAL A 70 -0.08 -14.30 -6.79
CA VAL A 70 1.27 -14.35 -7.34
C VAL A 70 1.97 -13.06 -6.90
N PRO A 71 3.17 -13.14 -6.30
CA PRO A 71 3.91 -11.96 -5.89
C PRO A 71 4.17 -11.01 -7.06
N LEU A 72 4.32 -9.71 -6.75
CA LEU A 72 4.56 -8.68 -7.77
C LEU A 72 5.78 -8.99 -8.64
N ILE A 73 6.85 -9.49 -8.03
CA ILE A 73 7.92 -10.18 -8.74
C ILE A 73 7.50 -11.63 -8.82
N THR A 74 7.11 -12.08 -10.01
CA THR A 74 6.56 -13.43 -10.19
C THR A 74 7.62 -14.51 -9.97
N TYR A 75 7.19 -15.74 -9.74
CA TYR A 75 8.09 -16.88 -9.53
C TYR A 75 8.98 -17.17 -10.73
N GLU A 76 8.51 -16.87 -11.94
CA GLU A 76 9.24 -17.05 -13.19
C GLU A 76 10.33 -15.98 -13.36
N ALA A 77 10.06 -14.74 -12.94
CA ALA A 77 11.01 -13.63 -13.07
C ALA A 77 12.03 -13.58 -11.93
N TYR A 78 11.76 -14.25 -10.81
CA TYR A 78 12.60 -14.21 -9.62
C TYR A 78 14.04 -14.75 -9.85
N PRO A 79 14.28 -15.87 -10.55
CA PRO A 79 15.63 -16.34 -10.88
C PRO A 79 16.43 -15.35 -11.70
N ASP A 80 15.82 -14.76 -12.74
CA ASP A 80 16.48 -13.76 -13.60
C ASP A 80 16.90 -12.52 -12.79
N LEU A 81 16.06 -12.10 -11.84
CA LEU A 81 16.38 -10.99 -10.94
C LEU A 81 17.55 -11.33 -10.03
N LEU A 82 17.60 -12.54 -9.45
CA LEU A 82 18.70 -12.98 -8.59
C LEU A 82 20.03 -13.06 -9.34
N ASP A 83 20.01 -13.50 -10.59
CA ASP A 83 21.20 -13.57 -11.44
C ASP A 83 21.80 -12.19 -11.74
N VAL A 84 20.95 -11.15 -11.85
CA VAL A 84 21.39 -9.76 -12.03
C VAL A 84 21.95 -9.18 -10.73
N VAL A 85 21.31 -9.44 -9.59
CA VAL A 85 21.70 -8.87 -8.29
C VAL A 85 22.95 -9.54 -7.70
N SER A 86 23.22 -10.80 -8.07
CA SER A 86 24.38 -11.55 -7.58
C SER A 86 25.70 -11.21 -8.32
N LYS A 87 25.67 -10.25 -9.25
CA LYS A 87 26.84 -9.70 -9.95
C LYS A 87 27.21 -8.34 -9.39
#